data_AF-A0AAN5CUM8-F1
#
_entry.id   AF-A0AAN5CUM8-F1
#
_cell.length_a   1.000
_cell.length_b   1.000
_cell.length_c   1.000
_cell.angle_alpha   90.00
_cell.angle_beta   90.00
_cell.angle_gamma   90.00
#
_symmetry.space_group_name_H-M   'P 1'
#
loop_
_entity.id
_entity.type
_entity.pdbx_description
1 polymer ?
#
loop_
_entity_poly.entity_id
_entity_poly.type
_entity_poly.pdbx_seq_one_letter_code
_entity_poly.pdbx_strand_id
1 'polypeptide(L)'
;TCSITQHMTCLSATIAGQRTLKTCDNQYVRAWRGPSGEGCWYVDKAPHCDECEHWYIEQHNWKVASYWLAETKYLRARRFGGVDLVDSVGAWAVVDVMAA
;
A
#
# COMPACT_ATOMS: atom_id res chain seq x y z
N THR A 1 -20.47 -34.81 -3.75
CA THR A 1 -19.68 -33.71 -4.33
C THR A 1 -19.59 -32.61 -3.29
N CYS A 2 -18.44 -32.50 -2.61
CA CYS A 2 -18.26 -31.56 -1.50
C CYS A 2 -17.67 -30.27 -2.06
N SER A 3 -18.43 -29.18 -1.97
CA SER A 3 -18.09 -27.88 -2.54
C SER A 3 -16.92 -27.24 -1.79
N ILE A 4 -15.77 -27.12 -2.48
CA ILE A 4 -14.65 -26.30 -2.02
C ILE A 4 -15.02 -24.85 -2.34
N THR A 5 -15.70 -24.19 -1.42
CA THR A 5 -16.05 -22.76 -1.55
C THR A 5 -15.86 -22.08 -0.20
N GLN A 6 -14.64 -22.11 0.35
CA GLN A 6 -14.39 -21.45 1.65
C GLN A 6 -12.92 -21.12 1.99
N HIS A 7 -12.04 -20.89 1.00
CA HIS A 7 -10.67 -20.40 1.26
C HIS A 7 -10.32 -19.06 0.59
N MET A 8 -11.27 -18.40 -0.06
CA MET A 8 -11.03 -17.14 -0.77
C MET A 8 -11.31 -15.89 0.07
N THR A 9 -11.66 -16.06 1.36
CA THR A 9 -12.15 -14.97 2.22
C THR A 9 -11.23 -14.52 3.37
N CYS A 10 -9.98 -14.99 3.53
CA CYS A 10 -9.25 -14.62 4.76
C CYS A 10 -7.85 -14.02 4.59
N LEU A 11 -7.20 -14.04 3.42
CA LEU A 11 -5.87 -13.43 3.32
C LEU A 11 -5.94 -11.90 3.33
N SER A 12 -6.86 -11.32 2.55
CA SER A 12 -7.12 -9.87 2.54
C SER A 12 -7.57 -9.34 3.91
N ALA A 13 -8.45 -10.08 4.60
CA ALA A 13 -8.89 -9.76 5.96
C ALA A 13 -7.74 -9.84 6.98
N THR A 14 -6.82 -10.79 6.83
CA THR A 14 -5.66 -10.94 7.73
C THR A 14 -4.64 -9.80 7.56
N ILE A 15 -4.48 -9.27 6.34
CA ILE A 15 -3.51 -8.18 6.08
C ILE A 15 -4.11 -6.79 6.25
N ALA A 16 -5.43 -6.67 6.37
CA ALA A 16 -6.10 -5.39 6.57
C ALA A 16 -5.65 -4.68 7.86
N GLY A 17 -5.71 -3.35 7.83
CA GLY A 17 -5.31 -2.46 8.92
C GLY A 17 -3.89 -1.91 8.77
N GLN A 18 -3.35 -1.37 9.86
CA GLN A 18 -2.04 -0.71 9.86
C GLN A 18 -0.91 -1.72 9.69
N ARG A 19 -0.05 -1.50 8.71
CA ARG A 19 1.10 -2.34 8.35
C ARG A 19 2.26 -1.46 7.90
N THR A 20 3.42 -2.07 7.78
CA THR A 20 4.61 -1.49 7.18
C THR A 20 4.94 -2.24 5.91
N LEU A 21 5.36 -1.53 4.87
CA LEU A 21 5.83 -2.16 3.63
C LEU A 21 7.35 -2.14 3.63
N LYS A 22 7.97 -3.33 3.59
CA LYS A 22 9.43 -3.49 3.64
C LYS A 22 9.95 -4.05 2.32
N THR A 23 10.98 -3.41 1.77
CA THR A 23 11.64 -3.82 0.53
C THR A 23 12.67 -4.92 0.80
N CYS A 24 13.11 -5.61 -0.26
CA CYS A 24 14.08 -6.71 -0.15
C CYS A 24 15.46 -6.29 0.36
N ASP A 25 15.82 -5.01 0.21
CA ASP A 25 17.02 -4.38 0.77
C ASP A 25 16.81 -3.85 2.21
N ASN A 26 15.79 -4.36 2.91
CA ASN A 26 15.47 -4.07 4.30
C ASN A 26 15.10 -2.61 4.61
N GLN A 27 14.64 -1.85 3.63
CA GLN A 27 14.14 -0.48 3.82
C GLN A 27 12.61 -0.46 3.91
N TYR A 28 12.06 0.56 4.54
CA TYR A 28 10.61 0.76 4.67
C TYR A 28 10.14 1.77 3.63
N VAL A 29 9.01 1.50 2.98
CA VAL A 29 8.38 2.45 2.06
C VAL A 29 7.72 3.55 2.88
N ARG A 30 7.94 4.81 2.52
CA ARG A 30 7.33 5.95 3.23
C ARG A 30 6.63 6.95 2.32
N ALA A 31 5.64 7.64 2.88
CA ALA A 31 5.08 8.86 2.32
C ALA A 31 5.69 10.06 3.04
N TRP A 32 6.30 11.00 2.31
CA TRP A 32 6.93 12.17 2.91
C TRP A 32 6.88 13.40 1.99
N ARG A 33 7.03 14.60 2.56
CA ARG A 33 6.99 15.88 1.82
C ARG A 33 8.36 16.32 1.27
N GLY A 34 9.33 15.41 1.23
CA GLY A 34 10.70 15.74 0.84
C GLY A 34 11.41 16.63 1.88
N PRO A 35 12.66 17.06 1.58
CA PRO A 35 13.50 17.78 2.54
C PRO A 35 13.01 19.20 2.87
N SER A 36 12.27 19.86 1.97
CA SER A 36 11.73 21.20 2.22
C SER A 36 10.39 21.20 2.94
N GLY A 37 9.69 20.06 3.01
CA GLY A 37 8.34 19.96 3.61
C GLY A 37 7.24 20.65 2.80
N GLU A 38 7.56 21.28 1.67
CA GLU A 38 6.65 22.09 0.86
C GLU A 38 6.29 21.42 -0.48
N GLY A 39 5.00 21.49 -0.83
CA GLY A 39 4.49 21.20 -2.18
C GLY A 39 3.90 19.81 -2.35
N CYS A 40 4.74 18.80 -2.59
CA CYS A 40 4.30 17.50 -3.08
C CYS A 40 4.58 16.37 -2.09
N TRP A 41 3.72 15.36 -2.10
CA TRP A 41 3.99 14.09 -1.43
C TRP A 41 4.80 13.17 -2.36
N TYR A 42 5.83 12.56 -1.79
CA TYR A 42 6.73 11.63 -2.46
C TYR A 42 6.65 10.27 -1.80
N VAL A 43 6.99 9.25 -2.58
CA VAL A 43 7.21 7.88 -2.11
C VAL A 43 8.67 7.53 -2.32
N ASP A 44 9.35 7.16 -1.25
CA ASP A 44 10.72 6.64 -1.29
C ASP A 44 10.91 5.56 -0.21
N LYS A 45 12.17 5.31 0.17
CA LYS A 45 12.56 4.28 1.13
C LYS A 45 13.36 4.87 2.29
N ALA A 46 13.12 4.38 3.50
CA ALA A 46 13.83 4.78 4.71
C ALA A 46 14.40 3.58 5.47
N PRO A 47 15.53 3.73 6.19
CA PRO A 47 16.09 2.66 7.02
C PRO A 47 15.37 2.48 8.37
N HIS A 48 14.51 3.43 8.76
CA HIS A 48 13.73 3.44 10.00
C HIS A 48 12.24 3.18 9.71
N CYS A 49 11.46 2.96 10.78
CA CYS A 49 10.03 2.70 10.72
C CYS A 49 9.31 3.65 11.68
N ASP A 50 9.10 4.89 11.22
CA ASP A 50 8.39 5.94 11.94
C ASP A 50 6.98 6.11 11.34
N GLU A 51 6.32 7.23 11.65
CA GLU A 51 4.93 7.48 11.24
C GLU A 51 4.74 7.55 9.71
N CYS A 52 5.77 7.98 8.97
CA CYS A 52 5.72 8.11 7.52
C CYS A 52 5.76 6.75 6.80
N GLU A 53 6.23 5.70 7.46
CA GLU A 53 6.36 4.33 6.94
C GLU A 53 5.14 3.44 7.24
N HIS A 54 4.19 3.95 8.00
CA HIS A 54 2.97 3.25 8.37
C HIS A 54 1.89 3.43 7.30
N TRP A 55 1.40 2.32 6.76
CA TRP A 55 0.35 2.27 5.76
C TRP A 55 -0.87 1.55 6.31
N TYR A 56 -2.05 1.94 5.88
CA TYR A 56 -3.27 1.19 6.12
C TYR A 56 -3.62 0.41 4.87
N ILE A 57 -3.87 -0.89 5.06
CA ILE A 57 -4.32 -1.77 4.01
C ILE A 57 -5.83 -1.94 4.13
N GLU A 58 -6.54 -1.64 3.06
CA GLU A 58 -7.98 -1.87 2.96
C GLU A 58 -8.32 -2.79 1.78
N GLN A 59 -9.38 -3.57 1.96
CA GLN A 59 -9.84 -4.52 0.96
C GLN A 59 -10.77 -3.82 -0.05
N HIS A 60 -10.47 -4.00 -1.33
CA HIS A 60 -11.27 -3.56 -2.45
C HIS A 60 -11.62 -4.76 -3.33
N ASN A 61 -12.79 -5.35 -3.10
CA ASN A 61 -13.20 -6.62 -3.71
C ASN A 61 -12.18 -7.75 -3.41
N TRP A 62 -11.42 -8.14 -4.43
CA TRP A 62 -10.39 -9.20 -4.40
C TRP A 62 -8.96 -8.65 -4.39
N LYS A 63 -8.83 -7.32 -4.31
CA LYS A 63 -7.56 -6.61 -4.28
C LYS A 63 -7.42 -5.85 -2.98
N VAL A 64 -6.23 -5.31 -2.74
CA VAL A 64 -5.98 -4.41 -1.62
C VAL A 64 -5.38 -3.10 -2.09
N ALA A 65 -5.73 -2.04 -1.39
CA ALA A 65 -5.12 -0.73 -1.54
C ALA A 65 -4.36 -0.39 -0.26
N SER A 66 -3.21 0.24 -0.42
CA SER A 66 -2.43 0.77 0.69
C SER A 66 -2.53 2.29 0.67
N TYR A 67 -2.91 2.90 1.81
CA TYR A 67 -3.01 4.34 1.94
C TYR A 67 -2.33 4.85 3.19
N TRP A 68 -1.93 6.11 3.16
CA TRP A 68 -1.35 6.80 4.29
C TRP A 68 -2.44 7.62 4.98
N LEU A 69 -2.67 7.34 6.26
CA LEU A 69 -3.86 7.78 6.99
C LEU A 69 -3.92 9.30 7.16
N ALA A 70 -2.78 9.95 7.43
CA ALA A 70 -2.74 11.36 7.81
C ALA A 70 -3.32 12.30 6.73
N GLU A 71 -3.20 11.95 5.44
CA GLU A 71 -3.72 12.76 4.32
C GLU A 71 -4.61 11.94 3.37
N THR A 72 -4.97 10.71 3.73
CA THR A 72 -5.76 9.77 2.90
C THR A 72 -5.24 9.65 1.47
N LYS A 73 -3.95 9.32 1.30
CA LYS A 73 -3.32 9.16 -0.01
C LYS A 73 -2.96 7.72 -0.31
N TYR A 74 -3.31 7.24 -1.48
CA TYR A 74 -3.13 5.85 -1.92
C TYR A 74 -1.85 5.65 -2.71
N LEU A 75 -1.14 4.55 -2.46
CA LEU A 75 -0.04 4.12 -3.31
C LEU A 75 -0.55 3.71 -4.68
N ARG A 76 0.09 4.23 -5.73
CA ARG A 76 -0.21 3.88 -7.11
C ARG A 76 1.06 3.47 -7.85
N ALA A 77 0.99 2.34 -8.53
CA ALA A 77 2.00 1.95 -9.50
C ALA A 77 1.75 2.70 -10.83
N ARG A 78 2.78 3.36 -11.36
CA ARG A 78 2.74 4.01 -12.68
C ARG A 78 3.11 2.99 -13.78
N ARG A 79 2.61 3.23 -14.99
CA ARG A 79 2.88 2.40 -16.18
C ARG A 79 4.37 2.19 -16.49
N PHE A 80 5.22 3.12 -16.08
CA PHE A 80 6.67 3.10 -16.34
C PHE A 80 7.49 2.60 -15.14
N GLY A 81 6.88 1.91 -14.17
CA GLY A 81 7.58 1.31 -13.03
C GLY A 81 7.86 2.24 -11.85
N GLY A 82 7.43 3.50 -11.91
CA GLY A 82 7.47 4.41 -10.76
C GLY A 82 6.30 4.16 -9.80
N VAL A 83 6.43 4.64 -8.56
CA VAL A 83 5.36 4.63 -7.55
C VAL A 83 5.09 6.06 -7.11
N ASP A 84 3.82 6.42 -6.96
CA ASP A 84 3.41 7.72 -6.44
C ASP A 84 2.15 7.64 -5.57
N LEU A 85 1.64 8.82 -5.17
CA LEU A 85 0.47 8.96 -4.32
C LEU A 85 -0.70 9.61 -5.07
N VAL A 86 -1.91 9.14 -4.81
CA VAL A 86 -3.15 9.68 -5.40
C VAL A 86 -4.25 9.82 -4.34
N ASP A 87 -5.16 10.77 -4.56
CA ASP A 87 -6.23 11.09 -3.60
C ASP A 87 -7.42 10.13 -3.64
N SER A 88 -7.46 9.22 -4.62
CA SER A 88 -8.56 8.27 -4.80
C SER A 88 -8.08 6.92 -5.29
N VAL A 89 -8.70 5.86 -4.79
CA VAL A 89 -8.43 4.50 -5.27
C VAL A 89 -8.93 4.35 -6.71
N GLY A 90 -8.02 3.97 -7.62
CA GLY A 90 -8.33 3.56 -8.98
C GLY A 90 -7.73 2.19 -9.26
N ALA A 91 -7.95 1.64 -10.46
CA ALA A 91 -7.45 0.30 -10.84
C ALA A 91 -5.93 0.12 -10.70
N TRP A 92 -5.17 1.21 -10.63
CA TRP A 92 -3.71 1.26 -10.55
C TRP A 92 -3.19 1.43 -9.12
N ALA A 93 -4.09 1.64 -8.16
CA ALA A 93 -3.80 1.79 -6.73
C ALA A 93 -4.20 0.55 -5.91
N VAL A 94 -4.49 -0.55 -6.62
CA VAL A 94 -4.92 -1.82 -6.04
C VAL A 94 -4.02 -2.95 -6.55
N VAL A 95 -3.63 -3.85 -5.65
CA VAL A 95 -2.78 -5.01 -5.96
C VAL A 95 -3.50 -6.31 -5.64
N ASP A 96 -3.29 -7.33 -6.48
CA ASP A 96 -3.83 -8.66 -6.25
C ASP A 96 -3.00 -9.38 -5.18
N VAL A 97 -3.67 -9.91 -4.14
CA VAL A 97 -3.01 -10.57 -3.00
C VAL A 97 -2.52 -11.99 -3.35
N MET A 98 -2.80 -12.47 -4.58
CA MET A 98 -2.55 -13.85 -5.02
C MET A 98 -1.49 -13.96 -6.13
N ALA A 99 -0.78 -12.87 -6.47
CA ALA A 99 0.30 -12.93 -7.44
C ALA A 99 1.62 -13.28 -6.75
N ALA A 100 1.83 -14.57 -6.45
CA ALA A 100 3.12 -15.14 -6.05
C ALA A 100 3.32 -16.49 -6.74
#